data_AF-A0A158R0H4-F1
#
_entry.id   AF-A0A158R0H4-F1
#
_cell.length_a   1.000
_cell.length_b   1.000
_cell.length_c   1.000
_cell.angle_alpha   90.00
_cell.angle_beta   90.00
_cell.angle_gamma   90.00
#
_symmetry.space_group_name_H-M   'P 1'
#
loop_
_entity.id
_entity.type
_entity.pdbx_description
1 polymer ?
#
loop_
_entity_poly.entity_id
_entity_poly.type
_entity_poly.pdbx_seq_one_letter_code
_entity_poly.pdbx_strand_id
1 'polypeptide(L)'
;MTESLKLVVGFVIGMLDNHSRKVSAKSDPTYRFALRCVRFSQSLALSRKVKSVSLCQIMKEQSLRSSEILAHARRRARKQEEFDRGGFHFTAVWDHILESQCSHDETGDTACSRCLFERSLMLPELPEMVFPNNTLTIAFTRYPGCSIQFNALDALKMVSADVLPDVQVAPSTTWQESRRGIAEKAAHPFDWTFTSKYAGTVCGCSVEPTDEIIDVERLKRQEPIGFYSQMTLYEDELADHGTAEMTVRLRAMPTFFFALMRFYLRIDRVLIRVCDTRILGDNDQGYILREWSIREAKIADLGHLPPEALLDANQVWPSLPLLESRSEKIIPLLSEVSSS
;
A
#
# COMPACT_ATOMS: atom_id res chain seq x y z
N MET A 1 -14.88 -4.37 -38.09
CA MET A 1 -15.32 -5.10 -39.30
C MET A 1 -14.08 -5.74 -39.89
N THR A 2 -13.90 -7.03 -39.64
CA THR A 2 -12.70 -7.81 -39.98
C THR A 2 -12.71 -8.23 -41.46
N GLU A 3 -11.51 -8.47 -42.00
CA GLU A 3 -11.19 -8.62 -43.44
C GLU A 3 -12.08 -9.60 -44.22
N SER A 4 -12.75 -10.54 -43.56
CA SER A 4 -13.65 -11.51 -44.17
C SER A 4 -14.84 -10.89 -44.91
N LEU A 5 -15.34 -9.70 -44.49
CA LEU A 5 -16.44 -9.02 -45.20
C LEU A 5 -15.98 -8.30 -46.48
N LYS A 6 -14.71 -7.87 -46.55
CA LYS A 6 -14.16 -7.21 -47.76
C LYS A 6 -14.00 -8.23 -48.90
N LEU A 7 -13.66 -9.46 -48.58
CA LEU A 7 -13.57 -10.57 -49.54
C LEU A 7 -14.93 -10.94 -50.15
N VAL A 8 -16.00 -10.99 -49.34
CA VAL A 8 -17.34 -11.36 -49.85
C VAL A 8 -17.97 -10.23 -50.67
N VAL A 9 -17.78 -8.96 -50.29
CA VAL A 9 -18.29 -7.82 -51.06
C VAL A 9 -17.48 -7.61 -52.35
N GLY A 10 -16.16 -7.83 -52.32
CA GLY A 10 -15.32 -7.77 -53.52
C GLY A 10 -15.64 -8.86 -54.54
N PHE A 11 -15.99 -10.07 -54.09
CA PHE A 11 -16.36 -11.19 -54.97
C PHE A 11 -17.72 -10.97 -55.67
N VAL A 12 -18.66 -10.28 -55.01
CA VAL A 12 -19.99 -9.98 -55.58
C VAL A 12 -19.95 -8.80 -56.56
N ILE A 13 -19.08 -7.81 -56.34
CA ILE A 13 -18.92 -6.67 -57.27
C ILE A 13 -18.16 -7.11 -58.54
N GLY A 14 -17.15 -7.99 -58.41
CA GLY A 14 -16.41 -8.53 -59.57
C GLY A 14 -17.22 -9.42 -60.52
N MET A 15 -18.29 -10.07 -60.04
CA MET A 15 -19.20 -10.84 -60.90
C MET A 15 -20.14 -9.98 -61.76
N LEU A 16 -20.33 -8.70 -61.41
CA LEU A 16 -21.28 -7.82 -62.10
C LEU A 16 -20.65 -7.05 -63.28
N ASP A 17 -19.32 -7.00 -63.39
CA ASP A 17 -18.63 -6.26 -64.47
C ASP A 17 -18.43 -7.08 -65.77
N ASN A 18 -18.58 -8.41 -65.73
CA ASN A 18 -18.35 -9.25 -66.91
C ASN A 18 -19.63 -9.57 -67.72
N HIS A 19 -20.75 -8.92 -67.41
CA HIS A 19 -22.00 -9.10 -68.14
C HIS A 19 -22.65 -7.76 -68.51
N SER A 20 -21.86 -6.86 -69.11
CA SER A 20 -22.45 -5.78 -69.89
C SER A 20 -23.02 -6.37 -71.19
N ARG A 21 -24.33 -6.62 -71.22
CA ARG A 21 -25.23 -6.19 -72.31
C ARG A 21 -26.65 -6.73 -72.14
N LYS A 22 -27.57 -5.77 -72.06
CA LYS A 22 -29.02 -5.85 -72.31
C LYS A 22 -29.80 -6.78 -71.39
N VAL A 23 -30.52 -6.21 -70.41
CA VAL A 23 -31.99 -6.34 -70.23
C VAL A 23 -32.43 -5.39 -69.09
N SER A 24 -33.58 -4.74 -69.29
CA SER A 24 -34.24 -3.81 -68.36
C SER A 24 -34.58 -4.49 -67.02
N ALA A 25 -33.84 -4.16 -65.96
CA ALA A 25 -34.04 -4.71 -64.62
C ALA A 25 -34.99 -3.83 -63.79
N LYS A 26 -36.31 -3.96 -64.01
CA LYS A 26 -37.33 -3.46 -63.06
C LYS A 26 -38.34 -4.53 -62.61
N SER A 27 -38.17 -5.79 -63.00
CA SER A 27 -39.15 -6.86 -62.73
C SER A 27 -38.52 -8.19 -62.29
N ASP A 28 -37.36 -8.15 -61.62
CA ASP A 28 -36.75 -9.38 -61.07
C ASP A 28 -36.99 -9.49 -59.55
N PRO A 29 -37.68 -10.54 -59.06
CA PRO A 29 -37.95 -10.76 -57.64
C PRO A 29 -36.67 -10.94 -56.80
N THR A 30 -35.55 -11.36 -57.40
CA THR A 30 -34.26 -11.53 -56.70
C THR A 30 -33.62 -10.20 -56.31
N TYR A 31 -33.77 -9.15 -57.14
CA TYR A 31 -33.23 -7.81 -56.88
C TYR A 31 -33.99 -7.10 -55.74
N ARG A 32 -35.31 -7.30 -55.63
CA ARG A 32 -36.12 -6.78 -54.50
C ARG A 32 -35.80 -7.48 -53.18
N PHE A 33 -35.43 -8.76 -53.21
CA PHE A 33 -35.04 -9.52 -52.03
C PHE A 33 -33.67 -9.07 -51.49
N ALA A 34 -32.70 -8.84 -52.38
CA ALA A 34 -31.38 -8.31 -52.02
C ALA A 34 -31.44 -6.93 -51.35
N LEU A 35 -32.24 -6.00 -51.88
CA LEU A 35 -32.47 -4.67 -51.28
C LEU A 35 -33.19 -4.73 -49.91
N ARG A 36 -34.08 -5.72 -49.70
CA ARG A 36 -34.74 -5.95 -48.40
C ARG A 36 -33.77 -6.53 -47.37
N CYS A 37 -32.91 -7.46 -47.76
CA CYS A 37 -31.87 -8.02 -46.89
C CYS A 37 -30.82 -6.98 -46.49
N VAL A 38 -30.42 -6.08 -47.39
CA VAL A 38 -29.50 -4.97 -47.07
C VAL A 38 -30.14 -3.95 -46.12
N ARG A 39 -31.43 -3.62 -46.29
CA ARG A 39 -32.14 -2.74 -45.34
C ARG A 39 -32.39 -3.40 -43.98
N PHE A 40 -32.64 -4.71 -43.94
CA PHE A 40 -32.83 -5.46 -42.70
C PHE A 40 -31.50 -5.64 -41.95
N SER A 41 -30.39 -5.89 -42.65
CA SER A 41 -29.05 -5.97 -42.05
C SER A 41 -28.55 -4.61 -41.57
N GLN A 42 -28.83 -3.50 -42.28
CA GLN A 42 -28.56 -2.15 -41.79
C GLN A 42 -29.41 -1.80 -40.55
N SER A 43 -30.69 -2.17 -40.51
CA SER A 43 -31.56 -1.95 -39.34
C SER A 43 -31.14 -2.79 -38.11
N LEU A 44 -30.75 -4.05 -38.32
CA LEU A 44 -30.17 -4.92 -37.28
C LEU A 44 -28.79 -4.44 -36.81
N ALA A 45 -27.95 -3.94 -37.72
CA ALA A 45 -26.67 -3.34 -37.38
C ALA A 45 -26.85 -2.04 -36.60
N LEU A 46 -27.78 -1.17 -36.97
CA LEU A 46 -28.15 0.03 -36.19
C LEU A 46 -28.72 -0.35 -34.82
N SER A 47 -29.60 -1.35 -34.73
CA SER A 47 -30.15 -1.80 -33.44
C SER A 47 -29.08 -2.41 -32.53
N ARG A 48 -28.14 -3.20 -33.07
CA ARG A 48 -27.00 -3.73 -32.31
C ARG A 48 -26.01 -2.64 -31.90
N LYS A 49 -25.76 -1.64 -32.75
CA LYS A 49 -24.87 -0.50 -32.46
C LYS A 49 -25.49 0.44 -31.42
N VAL A 50 -26.79 0.70 -31.50
CA VAL A 50 -27.54 1.49 -30.50
C VAL A 50 -27.60 0.75 -29.16
N LYS A 51 -27.83 -0.57 -29.16
CA LYS A 51 -27.76 -1.40 -27.93
C LYS A 51 -26.34 -1.45 -27.35
N SER A 52 -25.29 -1.56 -28.15
CA SER A 52 -23.90 -1.58 -27.66
C SER A 52 -23.44 -0.21 -27.15
N VAL A 53 -23.88 0.88 -27.78
CA VAL A 53 -23.61 2.25 -27.30
C VAL A 53 -24.39 2.50 -26.01
N SER A 54 -25.65 2.07 -25.92
CA SER A 54 -26.46 2.16 -24.70
C SER A 54 -25.87 1.34 -23.55
N LEU A 55 -25.40 0.11 -23.79
CA LEU A 55 -24.74 -0.70 -22.76
C LEU A 55 -23.42 -0.06 -22.30
N CYS A 56 -22.61 0.42 -23.24
CA CYS A 56 -21.35 1.09 -22.93
C CYS A 56 -21.57 2.41 -22.16
N GLN A 57 -22.64 3.13 -22.48
CA GLN A 57 -23.02 4.36 -21.79
C GLN A 57 -23.57 4.05 -20.39
N ILE A 58 -24.38 3.01 -20.22
CA ILE A 58 -24.84 2.53 -18.90
C ILE A 58 -23.65 2.06 -18.06
N MET A 59 -22.70 1.32 -18.64
CA MET A 59 -21.48 0.89 -17.95
C MET A 59 -20.60 2.08 -17.56
N LYS A 60 -20.48 3.10 -18.41
CA LYS A 60 -19.77 4.35 -18.09
C LYS A 60 -20.47 5.14 -16.99
N GLU A 61 -21.79 5.28 -17.05
CA GLU A 61 -22.59 5.96 -16.02
C GLU A 61 -22.54 5.20 -14.69
N GLN A 62 -22.57 3.87 -14.72
CA GLN A 62 -22.36 3.02 -13.53
C GLN A 62 -20.94 3.14 -12.98
N SER A 63 -19.92 3.18 -13.85
CA SER A 63 -18.52 3.40 -13.46
C SER A 63 -18.33 4.78 -12.82
N LEU A 64 -18.89 5.83 -13.42
CA LEU A 64 -18.84 7.22 -12.92
C LEU A 64 -19.55 7.34 -11.56
N ARG A 65 -20.74 6.75 -11.45
CA ARG A 65 -21.49 6.70 -10.20
C ARG A 65 -20.75 5.91 -9.11
N SER A 66 -20.07 4.81 -9.49
CA SER A 66 -19.23 4.05 -8.57
C SER A 66 -17.99 4.83 -8.13
N SER A 67 -17.32 5.55 -9.03
CA SER A 67 -16.20 6.43 -8.68
C SER A 67 -16.63 7.59 -7.78
N GLU A 68 -17.81 8.16 -7.99
CA GLU A 68 -18.35 9.21 -7.12
C GLU A 68 -18.72 8.67 -5.74
N ILE A 69 -19.31 7.47 -5.65
CA ILE A 69 -19.59 6.79 -4.39
C ILE A 69 -18.29 6.48 -3.64
N LEU A 70 -17.27 5.96 -4.33
CA LEU A 70 -15.94 5.72 -3.77
C LEU A 70 -15.30 7.03 -3.29
N ALA A 71 -15.32 8.09 -4.11
CA ALA A 71 -14.80 9.41 -3.72
C ALA A 71 -15.55 10.04 -2.54
N HIS A 72 -16.85 9.81 -2.41
CA HIS A 72 -17.64 10.23 -1.27
C HIS A 72 -17.33 9.38 -0.02
N ALA A 73 -17.18 8.07 -0.16
CA ALA A 73 -16.76 7.18 0.91
C ALA A 73 -15.37 7.56 1.44
N ARG A 74 -14.41 7.88 0.56
CA ARG A 74 -13.07 8.38 0.91
C ARG A 74 -13.11 9.63 1.77
N ARG A 75 -13.90 10.63 1.36
CA ARG A 75 -14.07 11.88 2.13
C ARG A 75 -14.64 11.65 3.53
N ARG A 76 -15.40 10.57 3.74
CA ARG A 76 -15.90 10.17 5.06
C ARG A 76 -14.96 9.23 5.83
N ALA A 77 -14.05 8.55 5.15
CA ALA A 77 -13.10 7.63 5.76
C ALA A 77 -11.95 8.35 6.47
N ARG A 78 -11.56 9.54 5.99
CA ARG A 78 -10.50 10.32 6.63
C ARG A 78 -10.90 10.74 8.04
N LYS A 79 -10.16 10.25 9.02
CA LYS A 79 -10.30 10.60 10.43
C LYS A 79 -9.02 11.26 10.90
N GLN A 80 -9.12 12.28 11.73
CA GLN A 80 -7.98 12.92 12.36
C GLN A 80 -8.28 13.14 13.83
N GLU A 81 -7.32 12.82 14.68
CA GLU A 81 -7.35 13.07 16.12
C GLU A 81 -6.07 13.77 16.53
N GLU A 82 -6.22 14.72 17.45
CA GLU A 82 -5.12 15.51 17.99
C GLU A 82 -5.20 15.48 19.52
N PHE A 83 -4.04 15.49 20.15
CA PHE A 83 -3.94 15.49 21.60
C PHE A 83 -2.68 16.22 22.06
N ASP A 84 -2.80 17.06 23.08
CA ASP A 84 -1.68 17.79 23.66
C ASP A 84 -1.42 17.33 25.08
N ARG A 85 -0.18 16.95 25.37
CA ARG A 85 0.26 16.63 26.74
C ARG A 85 1.77 16.67 26.89
N GLY A 86 2.23 17.18 28.03
CA GLY A 86 3.62 16.95 28.47
C GLY A 86 4.70 17.62 27.63
N GLY A 87 4.36 18.68 26.89
CA GLY A 87 5.29 19.27 25.92
C GLY A 87 5.25 18.61 24.54
N PHE A 88 4.29 17.72 24.29
CA PHE A 88 4.10 17.03 23.02
C PHE A 88 2.70 17.27 22.45
N HIS A 89 2.66 17.43 21.12
CA HIS A 89 1.44 17.44 20.33
C HIS A 89 1.43 16.16 19.49
N PHE A 90 0.39 15.36 19.66
CA PHE A 90 0.18 14.11 18.94
C PHE A 90 -0.87 14.33 17.86
N THR A 91 -0.56 13.97 16.63
CA THR A 91 -1.50 14.01 15.50
C THR A 91 -1.60 12.62 14.89
N ALA A 92 -2.79 12.05 14.86
CA ALA A 92 -3.07 10.78 14.22
C ALA A 92 -4.04 10.99 13.06
N VAL A 93 -3.66 10.58 11.86
CA VAL A 93 -4.49 10.64 10.65
C VAL A 93 -4.69 9.23 10.15
N TRP A 94 -5.95 8.86 9.93
CA TRP A 94 -6.36 7.64 9.26
C TRP A 94 -7.04 7.99 7.95
N ASP A 95 -6.78 7.20 6.94
CA ASP A 95 -7.35 7.32 5.62
C ASP A 95 -7.54 5.95 4.96
N HIS A 96 -8.05 5.95 3.74
CA HIS A 96 -8.30 4.75 2.95
C HIS A 96 -7.02 4.13 2.35
N ILE A 97 -7.15 2.87 1.93
CA ILE A 97 -6.10 2.11 1.22
C ILE A 97 -5.82 2.75 -0.15
N LEU A 98 -4.57 2.65 -0.59
CA LEU A 98 -4.07 3.10 -1.88
C LEU A 98 -4.86 2.46 -3.03
N GLU A 99 -5.22 3.27 -4.02
CA GLU A 99 -5.94 2.77 -5.20
C GLU A 99 -5.05 1.93 -6.10
N SER A 100 -5.65 0.93 -6.74
CA SER A 100 -4.96 0.08 -7.72
C SER A 100 -4.62 0.82 -9.02
N GLN A 101 -5.33 1.90 -9.35
CA GLN A 101 -5.17 2.64 -10.60
C GLN A 101 -5.26 4.14 -10.35
N CYS A 102 -4.45 4.92 -11.04
CA CYS A 102 -4.57 6.37 -11.09
C CYS A 102 -5.67 6.78 -12.09
N SER A 103 -6.39 7.86 -11.78
CA SER A 103 -7.49 8.38 -12.64
C SER A 103 -7.11 9.61 -13.47
N HIS A 104 -5.85 10.05 -13.44
CA HIS A 104 -5.39 11.26 -14.12
C HIS A 104 -4.66 10.92 -15.43
N ASP A 105 -4.66 11.86 -16.37
CA ASP A 105 -3.95 11.73 -17.64
C ASP A 105 -2.41 11.65 -17.44
N GLU A 106 -1.70 11.15 -18.45
CA GLU A 106 -0.31 10.64 -18.41
C GLU A 106 0.75 11.59 -17.80
N THR A 107 0.46 12.89 -17.69
CA THR A 107 1.26 13.83 -16.88
C THR A 107 0.97 13.61 -15.40
N GLY A 108 1.48 12.51 -14.84
CA GLY A 108 1.10 12.07 -13.49
C GLY A 108 1.19 13.19 -12.45
N ASP A 109 0.04 13.41 -11.82
CA ASP A 109 -0.21 14.49 -10.88
C ASP A 109 0.59 14.24 -9.59
N THR A 110 1.29 15.27 -9.11
CA THR A 110 1.99 15.24 -7.82
C THR A 110 1.04 15.04 -6.63
N ALA A 111 -0.26 15.31 -6.81
CA ALA A 111 -1.28 15.09 -5.80
C ALA A 111 -1.78 13.64 -5.73
N CYS A 112 -1.46 12.78 -6.72
CA CYS A 112 -1.90 11.38 -6.70
C CYS A 112 -0.98 10.51 -5.86
N SER A 113 -1.52 9.92 -4.79
CA SER A 113 -0.78 9.00 -3.92
C SER A 113 -0.21 7.81 -4.69
N ARG A 114 -0.92 7.25 -5.69
CA ARG A 114 -0.43 6.09 -6.45
C ARG A 114 0.83 6.42 -7.24
N CYS A 115 0.80 7.51 -8.01
CA CYS A 115 1.97 7.94 -8.78
C CYS A 115 3.10 8.44 -7.89
N LEU A 116 2.80 9.03 -6.73
CA LEU A 116 3.82 9.36 -5.74
C LEU A 116 4.56 8.11 -5.27
N PHE A 117 3.84 7.04 -4.92
CA PHE A 117 4.44 5.78 -4.47
C PHE A 117 5.24 5.12 -5.60
N GLU A 118 4.67 4.97 -6.80
CA GLU A 118 5.35 4.34 -7.94
C GLU A 118 6.63 5.08 -8.38
N ARG A 119 6.65 6.42 -8.29
CA ARG A 119 7.84 7.21 -8.63
C ARG A 119 8.88 7.24 -7.53
N SER A 120 8.44 7.24 -6.28
CA SER A 120 9.33 7.39 -5.12
C SER A 120 9.95 6.07 -4.68
N LEU A 121 9.31 4.95 -5.01
CA LEU A 121 9.70 3.61 -4.58
C LEU A 121 10.30 2.86 -5.75
N MET A 122 11.51 2.33 -5.59
CA MET A 122 12.16 1.44 -6.57
C MET A 122 11.72 -0.01 -6.36
N LEU A 123 10.41 -0.21 -6.11
CA LEU A 123 9.85 -1.53 -5.81
C LEU A 123 9.13 -2.07 -7.06
N PRO A 124 9.36 -3.34 -7.45
CA PRO A 124 8.63 -3.96 -8.55
C PRO A 124 7.11 -4.01 -8.32
N GLU A 125 6.71 -4.21 -7.07
CA GLU A 125 5.31 -4.32 -6.64
C GLU A 125 5.17 -3.68 -5.25
N LEU A 126 3.99 -3.13 -4.97
CA LEU A 126 3.65 -2.57 -3.66
C LEU A 126 2.92 -3.63 -2.82
N PRO A 127 2.94 -3.53 -1.48
CA PRO A 127 2.08 -4.34 -0.63
C PRO A 127 0.61 -4.27 -1.07
N GLU A 128 -0.14 -5.35 -0.87
CA GLU A 128 -1.57 -5.41 -1.23
C GLU A 128 -2.41 -4.31 -0.58
N MET A 129 -2.14 -4.00 0.70
CA MET A 129 -2.84 -2.97 1.43
C MET A 129 -1.85 -1.91 1.92
N VAL A 130 -1.73 -0.81 1.19
CA VAL A 130 -0.94 0.36 1.60
C VAL A 130 -1.86 1.48 2.05
N PHE A 131 -1.60 2.10 3.20
CA PHE A 131 -2.36 3.26 3.66
C PHE A 131 -1.53 4.54 3.47
N PRO A 132 -1.63 5.22 2.31
CA PRO A 132 -0.67 6.25 1.91
C PRO A 132 -0.69 7.49 2.79
N ASN A 133 -1.86 7.83 3.33
CA ASN A 133 -2.07 9.04 4.13
C ASN A 133 -2.19 8.74 5.63
N ASN A 134 -2.05 7.47 6.05
CA ASN A 134 -1.97 7.13 7.47
C ASN A 134 -0.67 7.70 8.02
N THR A 135 -0.81 8.58 9.01
CA THR A 135 0.34 9.21 9.65
C THR A 135 0.11 9.34 11.15
N LEU A 136 1.15 9.01 11.91
CA LEU A 136 1.23 9.31 13.33
C LEU A 136 2.40 10.25 13.55
N THR A 137 2.13 11.45 14.03
CA THR A 137 3.14 12.49 14.27
C THR A 137 3.21 12.83 15.75
N ILE A 138 4.42 12.92 16.27
CA ILE A 138 4.73 13.34 17.64
C ILE A 138 5.63 14.57 17.52
N ALA A 139 5.08 15.75 17.82
CA ALA A 139 5.79 17.02 17.70
C ALA A 139 6.08 17.60 19.10
N PHE A 140 7.23 18.24 19.25
CA PHE A 140 7.55 19.00 20.46
C PHE A 140 6.81 20.34 20.42
N THR A 141 5.95 20.62 21.40
CA THR A 141 5.15 21.85 21.41
C THR A 141 6.00 23.10 21.60
N ARG A 142 7.09 22.99 22.38
CA ARG A 142 8.03 24.10 22.64
C ARG A 142 9.01 24.35 21.49
N TYR A 143 9.16 23.41 20.57
CA TYR A 143 10.12 23.48 19.47
C TYR A 143 9.42 23.21 18.13
N PRO A 144 8.73 24.23 17.57
CA PRO A 144 8.04 24.10 16.29
C PRO A 144 8.99 23.58 15.21
N GLY A 145 8.56 22.56 14.48
CA GLY A 145 9.35 21.93 13.43
C GLY A 145 10.16 20.72 13.89
N CYS A 146 10.36 20.52 15.19
CA CYS A 146 10.94 19.27 15.72
C CYS A 146 9.83 18.24 15.96
N SER A 147 9.87 17.14 15.19
CA SER A 147 8.91 16.04 15.30
C SER A 147 9.47 14.72 14.81
N ILE A 148 8.82 13.63 15.23
CA ILE A 148 8.96 12.32 14.63
C ILE A 148 7.61 11.90 14.04
N GLN A 149 7.63 11.41 12.80
CA GLN A 149 6.46 10.94 12.08
C GLN A 149 6.65 9.50 11.62
N PHE A 150 5.56 8.74 11.63
CA PHE A 150 5.48 7.41 11.03
C PHE A 150 4.55 7.46 9.82
N ASN A 151 5.04 7.03 8.65
CA ASN A 151 4.26 6.97 7.43
C ASN A 151 4.69 5.78 6.56
N ALA A 152 3.80 5.29 5.70
CA ALA A 152 4.04 4.12 4.86
C ALA A 152 5.10 4.37 3.77
N LEU A 153 5.15 5.57 3.21
CA LEU A 153 6.03 5.90 2.08
C LEU A 153 7.51 5.79 2.50
N ASP A 154 7.89 6.45 3.59
CA ASP A 154 9.26 6.43 4.09
C ASP A 154 9.65 5.07 4.64
N ALA A 155 8.71 4.32 5.21
CA ALA A 155 8.93 2.94 5.60
C ALA A 155 9.27 2.06 4.38
N LEU A 156 8.52 2.18 3.29
CA LEU A 156 8.72 1.40 2.08
C LEU A 156 9.98 1.82 1.30
N LYS A 157 10.42 3.09 1.39
CA LYS A 157 11.70 3.54 0.81
C LYS A 157 12.91 2.82 1.42
N MET A 158 12.79 2.33 2.66
CA MET A 158 13.85 1.60 3.36
C MET A 158 13.79 0.08 3.12
N VAL A 159 12.83 -0.40 2.33
CA VAL A 159 12.85 -1.79 1.84
C VAL A 159 13.92 -1.88 0.76
N SER A 160 14.76 -2.90 0.87
CA SER A 160 15.89 -3.05 -0.05
C SER A 160 15.40 -3.45 -1.44
N ALA A 161 15.56 -2.55 -2.41
CA ALA A 161 15.20 -2.77 -3.81
C ALA A 161 16.09 -3.85 -4.47
N ASP A 162 17.35 -3.96 -4.04
CA ASP A 162 18.42 -4.68 -4.75
C ASP A 162 19.02 -5.86 -3.96
N VAL A 163 18.45 -6.18 -2.80
CA VAL A 163 18.95 -7.23 -1.91
C VAL A 163 17.83 -8.22 -1.67
N LEU A 164 18.09 -9.49 -1.99
CA LEU A 164 17.20 -10.58 -1.55
C LEU A 164 17.08 -10.52 -0.03
N PRO A 165 15.91 -10.82 0.54
CA PRO A 165 15.81 -10.89 1.98
C PRO A 165 16.87 -11.89 2.45
N ASP A 166 17.69 -11.49 3.41
CA ASP A 166 18.65 -12.38 4.07
C ASP A 166 17.85 -13.38 4.92
N VAL A 167 17.18 -14.29 4.22
CA VAL A 167 16.53 -15.46 4.78
C VAL A 167 17.67 -16.43 4.98
N GLN A 168 18.20 -16.52 6.20
CA GLN A 168 19.27 -17.45 6.58
C GLN A 168 18.84 -18.94 6.54
N VAL A 169 17.81 -19.25 5.76
CA VAL A 169 17.18 -20.56 5.65
C VAL A 169 17.05 -20.86 4.17
N ALA A 170 17.67 -21.96 3.73
CA ALA A 170 17.46 -22.47 2.38
C ALA A 170 15.95 -22.49 2.11
N PRO A 171 15.49 -21.81 1.06
CA PRO A 171 14.07 -21.74 0.77
C PRO A 171 13.48 -23.16 0.66
N SER A 172 12.29 -23.38 1.20
CA SER A 172 11.56 -24.59 0.86
C SER A 172 11.35 -24.62 -0.65
N THR A 173 11.44 -25.79 -1.27
CA THR A 173 11.25 -25.96 -2.72
C THR A 173 9.91 -25.36 -3.18
N THR A 174 8.89 -25.43 -2.33
CA THR A 174 7.55 -24.86 -2.55
C THR A 174 7.54 -23.33 -2.60
N TRP A 175 8.34 -22.65 -1.77
CA TRP A 175 8.46 -21.18 -1.76
C TRP A 175 9.20 -20.66 -3.00
N GLN A 176 10.20 -21.40 -3.49
CA GLN A 176 10.88 -21.05 -4.74
C GLN A 176 9.98 -21.23 -5.96
N GLU A 177 9.16 -22.29 -5.97
CA GLU A 177 8.28 -22.63 -7.09
C GLU A 177 7.09 -21.69 -7.25
N SER A 178 6.44 -21.27 -6.16
CA SER A 178 5.33 -20.29 -6.24
C SER A 178 5.79 -18.90 -6.68
N ARG A 179 7.10 -18.62 -6.57
CA ARG A 179 7.69 -17.30 -6.86
C ARG A 179 8.58 -17.24 -8.09
N ARG A 180 8.75 -18.35 -8.83
CA ARG A 180 9.41 -18.34 -10.16
C ARG A 180 8.82 -17.26 -11.07
N GLY A 181 7.49 -17.13 -11.11
CA GLY A 181 6.82 -16.14 -11.97
C GLY A 181 6.97 -14.67 -11.55
N ILE A 182 7.39 -14.39 -10.31
CA ILE A 182 7.64 -13.02 -9.81
C ILE A 182 9.13 -12.69 -9.92
N ALA A 183 9.99 -13.66 -9.58
CA ALA A 183 11.43 -13.57 -9.80
C ALA A 183 11.81 -13.46 -11.29
N GLU A 184 11.03 -14.06 -12.20
CA GLU A 184 11.22 -13.93 -13.65
C GLU A 184 10.74 -12.57 -14.22
N LYS A 185 9.79 -11.91 -13.55
CA LYS A 185 9.27 -10.58 -13.94
C LYS A 185 10.10 -9.43 -13.35
N ALA A 186 10.69 -9.62 -12.18
CA ALA A 186 11.58 -8.67 -11.58
C ALA A 186 12.95 -8.73 -12.27
N ALA A 187 13.36 -7.64 -12.91
CA ALA A 187 14.67 -7.55 -13.56
C ALA A 187 15.85 -7.64 -12.55
N HIS A 188 15.58 -7.42 -11.26
CA HIS A 188 16.56 -7.43 -10.18
C HIS A 188 16.05 -8.17 -8.94
N PRO A 189 16.95 -8.77 -8.15
CA PRO A 189 16.60 -9.38 -6.87
C PRO A 189 16.06 -8.34 -5.89
N PHE A 190 14.83 -8.52 -5.43
CA PHE A 190 14.13 -7.59 -4.54
C PHE A 190 13.58 -8.31 -3.28
N ASP A 191 13.53 -7.59 -2.16
CA ASP A 191 12.88 -8.03 -0.92
C ASP A 191 11.33 -8.00 -0.98
N TRP A 192 10.75 -9.08 -1.49
CA TRP A 192 9.30 -9.34 -1.51
C TRP A 192 8.67 -9.51 -0.11
N THR A 193 9.46 -9.51 0.98
CA THR A 193 8.92 -9.54 2.36
C THR A 193 8.58 -8.16 2.89
N PHE A 194 8.94 -7.10 2.15
CA PHE A 194 8.77 -5.71 2.57
C PHE A 194 9.40 -5.42 3.94
N THR A 195 10.52 -6.09 4.27
CA THR A 195 11.22 -5.85 5.53
C THR A 195 11.83 -4.46 5.50
N SER A 196 11.48 -3.64 6.47
CA SER A 196 11.99 -2.28 6.60
C SER A 196 12.71 -2.07 7.94
N LYS A 197 13.92 -1.46 7.89
CA LYS A 197 14.64 -0.97 9.08
C LYS A 197 14.20 0.43 9.50
N TYR A 198 13.05 0.89 9.01
CA TYR A 198 12.49 2.19 9.34
C TYR A 198 12.32 2.37 10.86
N ALA A 199 12.69 3.56 11.33
CA ALA A 199 12.67 3.94 12.75
C ALA A 199 11.95 5.27 12.97
N GLY A 200 11.03 5.62 12.06
CA GLY A 200 10.36 6.92 12.04
C GLY A 200 11.17 8.00 11.31
N THR A 201 10.45 8.91 10.65
CA THR A 201 10.99 10.07 9.96
C THR A 201 11.13 11.21 10.95
N VAL A 202 12.36 11.64 11.23
CA VAL A 202 12.66 12.75 12.16
C VAL A 202 12.83 14.03 11.35
N CYS A 203 12.14 15.08 11.77
CA CYS A 203 12.21 16.41 11.17
C CYS A 203 12.64 17.42 12.23
N GLY A 204 13.56 18.34 11.91
CA GLY A 204 13.91 19.46 12.78
C GLY A 204 14.52 19.12 14.15
N CYS A 205 15.01 17.89 14.35
CA CYS A 205 15.64 17.43 15.59
C CYS A 205 17.03 16.83 15.30
N SER A 206 17.91 16.83 16.31
CA SER A 206 19.14 16.03 16.33
C SER A 206 18.84 14.60 16.77
N VAL A 207 19.56 13.62 16.20
CA VAL A 207 19.50 12.21 16.62
C VAL A 207 20.88 11.79 17.08
N GLU A 208 20.99 11.39 18.35
CA GLU A 208 22.26 11.04 18.97
C GLU A 208 22.21 9.64 19.57
N PRO A 209 23.24 8.80 19.41
CA PRO A 209 23.28 7.48 20.06
C PRO A 209 23.31 7.64 21.58
N THR A 210 22.69 6.69 22.29
CA THR A 210 22.68 6.69 23.75
C THR A 210 22.74 5.29 24.33
N ASP A 211 23.27 5.17 25.55
CA ASP A 211 23.20 3.95 26.35
C ASP A 211 21.95 3.90 27.25
N GLU A 212 21.11 4.94 27.23
CA GLU A 212 19.83 4.93 27.94
C GLU A 212 18.86 3.93 27.32
N ILE A 213 18.22 3.14 28.20
CA ILE A 213 17.29 2.07 27.84
C ILE A 213 15.91 2.43 28.39
N ILE A 214 14.86 2.12 27.64
CA ILE A 214 13.46 2.27 28.04
C ILE A 214 13.19 1.32 29.20
N ASP A 215 12.81 1.89 30.35
CA ASP A 215 12.39 1.11 31.51
C ASP A 215 11.04 0.42 31.26
N VAL A 216 11.10 -0.87 30.91
CA VAL A 216 9.92 -1.71 30.67
C VAL A 216 9.09 -1.91 31.94
N GLU A 217 9.67 -1.83 33.14
CA GLU A 217 8.92 -1.95 34.39
C GLU A 217 7.98 -0.78 34.59
N ARG A 218 8.41 0.42 34.18
CA ARG A 218 7.56 1.60 34.17
C ARG A 218 6.34 1.43 33.25
N LEU A 219 6.50 0.77 32.10
CA LEU A 219 5.40 0.47 31.18
C LEU A 219 4.36 -0.51 31.76
N LYS A 220 4.72 -1.30 32.79
CA LYS A 220 3.80 -2.21 33.49
C LYS A 220 2.93 -1.49 34.52
N ARG A 221 3.29 -0.28 34.95
CA ARG A 221 2.51 0.51 35.89
C ARG A 221 1.22 0.98 35.20
N GLN A 222 0.08 0.71 35.81
CA GLN A 222 -1.21 1.11 35.26
C GLN A 222 -1.44 2.60 35.53
N GLU A 223 -1.10 3.42 34.54
CA GLU A 223 -1.55 4.81 34.47
C GLU A 223 -2.78 4.90 33.54
N PRO A 224 -3.73 5.82 33.81
CA PRO A 224 -4.89 5.99 32.95
C PRO A 224 -4.46 6.52 31.58
N ILE A 225 -4.86 5.82 30.51
CA ILE A 225 -4.55 6.24 29.14
C ILE A 225 -5.38 7.47 28.80
N GLY A 226 -4.72 8.62 28.65
CA GLY A 226 -5.36 9.88 28.25
C GLY A 226 -5.65 9.94 26.75
N PHE A 227 -4.78 9.33 25.94
CA PHE A 227 -4.94 9.24 24.49
C PHE A 227 -4.40 7.91 23.97
N TYR A 228 -5.16 7.27 23.08
CA TYR A 228 -4.78 6.03 22.40
C TYR A 228 -5.02 6.16 20.91
N SER A 229 -4.02 5.82 20.12
CA SER A 229 -4.14 5.72 18.67
C SER A 229 -3.44 4.46 18.18
N GLN A 230 -4.04 3.80 17.18
CA GLN A 230 -3.46 2.67 16.47
C GLN A 230 -3.80 2.79 14.99
N MET A 231 -2.81 2.57 14.12
CA MET A 231 -3.01 2.53 12.67
C MET A 231 -2.05 1.54 12.01
N THR A 232 -2.49 0.98 10.89
CA THR A 232 -1.66 0.16 9.99
C THR A 232 -1.10 1.06 8.91
N LEU A 233 0.19 0.92 8.60
CA LEU A 233 0.87 1.65 7.53
C LEU A 233 0.79 0.87 6.22
N TYR A 234 1.11 -0.42 6.26
CA TYR A 234 0.91 -1.34 5.15
C TYR A 234 0.78 -2.79 5.63
N GLU A 235 0.18 -3.63 4.81
CA GLU A 235 -0.03 -5.05 5.04
C GLU A 235 0.01 -5.82 3.71
N ASP A 236 0.51 -7.05 3.75
CA ASP A 236 0.60 -7.99 2.63
C ASP A 236 0.42 -9.43 3.12
N GLU A 237 -0.36 -10.25 2.41
CA GLU A 237 -0.56 -11.68 2.74
C GLU A 237 0.47 -12.60 2.10
N LEU A 238 1.49 -12.04 1.44
CA LEU A 238 2.57 -12.78 0.78
C LEU A 238 2.02 -13.87 -0.13
N ALA A 239 0.97 -13.56 -0.91
CA ALA A 239 0.22 -14.49 -1.75
C ALA A 239 -0.12 -15.81 -1.01
N ASP A 240 -0.78 -15.70 0.14
CA ASP A 240 -1.20 -16.80 1.01
C ASP A 240 -0.05 -17.63 1.63
N HIS A 241 1.18 -17.12 1.60
CA HIS A 241 2.35 -17.80 2.18
C HIS A 241 2.86 -17.16 3.47
N GLY A 242 2.11 -16.22 4.05
CA GLY A 242 2.49 -15.58 5.28
C GLY A 242 1.74 -14.30 5.55
N THR A 243 2.39 -13.39 6.27
CA THR A 243 1.90 -12.02 6.45
C THR A 243 3.08 -11.09 6.68
N ALA A 244 3.02 -9.90 6.12
CA ALA A 244 3.89 -8.78 6.42
C ALA A 244 3.00 -7.59 6.82
N GLU A 245 3.09 -7.14 8.06
CA GLU A 245 2.23 -6.07 8.59
C GLU A 245 3.09 -5.02 9.32
N MET A 246 2.92 -3.74 9.00
CA MET A 246 3.54 -2.63 9.72
C MET A 246 2.46 -1.83 10.44
N THR A 247 2.47 -1.84 11.78
CA THR A 247 1.52 -1.09 12.60
C THR A 247 2.22 -0.10 13.52
N VAL A 248 1.54 0.98 13.87
CA VAL A 248 1.99 1.92 14.90
C VAL A 248 0.89 2.13 15.93
N ARG A 249 1.28 2.11 17.21
CA ARG A 249 0.41 2.31 18.37
C ARG A 249 1.01 3.39 19.25
N LEU A 250 0.18 4.27 19.78
CA LEU A 250 0.57 5.34 20.70
C LEU A 250 -0.37 5.38 21.90
N ARG A 251 0.23 5.50 23.09
CA ARG A 251 -0.45 5.68 24.37
C ARG A 251 0.15 6.91 25.06
N ALA A 252 -0.64 7.93 25.32
CA ALA A 252 -0.23 9.05 26.16
C ALA A 252 -0.82 8.89 27.57
N MET A 253 0.06 8.77 28.57
CA MET A 253 -0.28 8.71 29.98
C MET A 253 -0.16 10.12 30.60
N PRO A 254 -0.53 10.33 31.88
CA PRO A 254 -0.33 11.61 32.54
C PRO A 254 1.14 12.02 32.66
N THR A 255 2.07 11.07 32.85
CA THR A 255 3.48 11.39 33.13
C THR A 255 4.43 11.21 31.94
N PHE A 256 4.09 10.35 30.98
CA PHE A 256 4.88 10.08 29.78
C PHE A 256 3.97 9.61 28.64
N PHE A 257 4.52 9.48 27.44
CA PHE A 257 3.89 8.73 26.36
C PHE A 257 4.79 7.59 25.90
N PHE A 258 4.16 6.56 25.33
CA PHE A 258 4.83 5.43 24.71
C PHE A 258 4.24 5.15 23.34
N ALA A 259 5.09 5.07 22.32
CA ALA A 259 4.72 4.61 20.99
C ALA A 259 5.50 3.34 20.62
N LEU A 260 4.82 2.43 19.93
CA LEU A 260 5.41 1.22 19.38
C LEU A 260 5.02 1.15 17.90
N MET A 261 6.00 1.31 17.03
CA MET A 261 5.88 0.86 15.65
C MET A 261 6.44 -0.56 15.56
N ARG A 262 5.65 -1.48 15.03
CA ARG A 262 6.01 -2.89 14.89
C ARG A 262 5.79 -3.33 13.45
N PHE A 263 6.86 -3.80 12.84
CA PHE A 263 6.81 -4.64 11.65
C PHE A 263 6.76 -6.10 12.09
N TYR A 264 5.75 -6.82 11.64
CA TYR A 264 5.59 -8.26 11.84
C TYR A 264 5.68 -8.98 10.50
N LEU A 265 6.62 -9.91 10.38
CA LEU A 265 6.76 -10.77 9.22
C LEU A 265 6.66 -12.22 9.68
N ARG A 266 5.72 -12.96 9.11
CA ARG A 266 5.66 -14.42 9.20
C ARG A 266 5.71 -14.98 7.80
N ILE A 267 6.67 -15.87 7.55
CA ILE A 267 6.70 -16.68 6.35
C ILE A 267 6.37 -18.10 6.79
N ASP A 268 5.24 -18.62 6.32
CA ASP A 268 4.69 -19.87 6.82
C ASP A 268 5.71 -21.01 6.67
N ARG A 269 5.90 -21.76 7.78
CA ARG A 269 6.87 -22.85 7.93
C ARG A 269 8.35 -22.46 7.78
N VAL A 270 8.68 -21.19 7.55
CA VAL A 270 10.06 -20.72 7.37
C VAL A 270 10.54 -19.96 8.62
N LEU A 271 10.08 -18.73 8.83
CA LEU A 271 10.57 -17.87 9.92
C LEU A 271 9.52 -16.85 10.38
N ILE A 272 9.77 -16.29 11.54
CA ILE A 272 9.08 -15.11 12.06
C ILE A 272 10.12 -14.05 12.39
N ARG A 273 9.89 -12.83 11.93
CA ARG A 273 10.70 -11.64 12.17
C ARG A 273 9.84 -10.53 12.74
N VAL A 274 10.34 -9.85 13.76
CA VAL A 274 9.72 -8.66 14.34
C VAL A 274 10.74 -7.53 14.36
N CYS A 275 10.42 -6.40 13.73
CA CYS A 275 11.19 -5.17 13.88
C CYS A 275 10.36 -4.17 14.69
N ASP A 276 10.86 -3.80 15.87
CA ASP A 276 10.20 -2.84 16.75
C ASP A 276 10.98 -1.53 16.78
N THR A 277 10.25 -0.42 16.66
CA THR A 277 10.71 0.92 17.08
C THR A 277 9.86 1.36 18.26
N ARG A 278 10.45 1.36 19.44
CA ARG A 278 9.86 1.87 20.68
C ARG A 278 10.26 3.31 20.86
N ILE A 279 9.29 4.14 21.24
CA ILE A 279 9.51 5.53 21.54
C ILE A 279 8.93 5.82 22.91
N LEU A 280 9.73 6.45 23.77
CA LEU A 280 9.32 6.94 25.08
C LEU A 280 9.68 8.42 25.18
N GLY A 281 8.75 9.26 25.60
CA GLY A 281 9.05 10.63 25.98
C GLY A 281 8.41 10.96 27.31
N ASP A 282 9.23 11.43 28.25
CA ASP A 282 8.74 11.95 29.51
C ASP A 282 8.34 13.41 29.36
N ASN A 283 7.29 13.78 30.08
CA ASN A 283 6.84 15.15 30.10
C ASN A 283 7.97 16.07 30.56
N ASP A 284 8.22 17.14 29.80
CA ASP A 284 9.21 18.17 30.12
C ASP A 284 10.68 17.70 30.22
N GLN A 285 11.01 16.46 29.82
CA GLN A 285 12.39 15.95 29.79
C GLN A 285 13.23 16.55 28.64
N GLY A 286 12.57 17.11 27.62
CA GLY A 286 13.22 17.85 26.54
C GLY A 286 13.86 16.97 25.46
N TYR A 287 13.72 15.65 25.53
CA TYR A 287 14.11 14.71 24.48
C TYR A 287 13.16 13.52 24.44
N ILE A 288 13.25 12.75 23.36
CA ILE A 288 12.53 11.48 23.19
C ILE A 288 13.57 10.36 23.09
N LEU A 289 13.36 9.26 23.83
CA LEU A 289 14.12 8.03 23.67
C LEU A 289 13.52 7.19 22.55
N ARG A 290 14.37 6.71 21.64
CA ARG A 290 14.01 5.78 20.57
C ARG A 290 14.88 4.54 20.67
N GLU A 291 14.24 3.38 20.77
CA GLU A 291 14.91 2.08 20.66
C GLU A 291 14.42 1.34 19.43
N TRP A 292 15.34 0.97 18.56
CA TRP A 292 15.07 0.10 17.42
C TRP A 292 15.65 -1.28 17.69
N SER A 293 14.90 -2.33 17.39
CA SER A 293 15.33 -3.71 17.56
C SER A 293 14.75 -4.63 16.49
N ILE A 294 15.51 -5.64 16.09
CA ILE A 294 15.05 -6.72 15.21
C ILE A 294 15.29 -8.06 15.90
N ARG A 295 14.23 -8.88 15.89
CA ARG A 295 14.22 -10.24 16.43
C ARG A 295 13.75 -11.20 15.37
N GLU A 296 14.34 -12.38 15.30
CA GLU A 296 13.99 -13.38 14.30
C GLU A 296 14.25 -14.80 14.80
N ALA A 297 13.35 -15.72 14.50
CA ALA A 297 13.58 -17.15 14.70
C ALA A 297 12.97 -17.95 13.54
N LYS A 298 13.50 -19.15 13.31
CA LYS A 298 12.86 -20.12 12.42
C LYS A 298 11.61 -20.67 13.10
N ILE A 299 10.57 -20.93 12.33
CA ILE A 299 9.34 -21.53 12.88
C ILE A 299 9.63 -22.91 13.50
N ALA A 300 10.59 -23.65 12.95
CA ALA A 300 11.04 -24.92 13.50
C ALA A 300 11.56 -24.82 14.96
N ASP A 301 12.22 -23.71 15.31
CA ASP A 301 12.78 -23.48 16.64
C ASP A 301 11.70 -23.04 17.66
N LEU A 302 10.55 -22.59 17.15
CA LEU A 302 9.39 -22.13 17.92
C LEU A 302 8.34 -23.22 18.14
N GLY A 303 8.65 -24.50 17.87
CA GLY A 303 7.70 -25.62 17.98
C GLY A 303 7.15 -25.88 19.39
N HIS A 304 7.71 -25.24 20.42
CA HIS A 304 7.20 -25.28 21.79
C HIS A 304 6.00 -24.33 22.02
N LEU A 305 5.74 -23.38 21.11
CA LEU A 305 4.62 -22.46 21.18
C LEU A 305 3.37 -23.04 20.51
N PRO A 306 2.17 -22.70 21.00
CA PRO A 306 0.94 -23.05 20.31
C PRO A 306 0.85 -22.29 18.97
N PRO A 307 0.24 -22.87 17.92
CA PRO A 307 0.12 -22.22 16.61
C PRO A 307 -0.50 -20.83 16.66
N GLU A 308 -1.46 -20.60 17.57
CA GLU A 308 -2.14 -19.32 17.75
C GLU A 308 -1.17 -18.22 18.21
N ALA A 309 -0.14 -18.56 19.00
CA ALA A 309 0.88 -17.61 19.42
C ALA A 309 1.76 -17.16 18.25
N LEU A 310 1.93 -18.01 17.22
CA LEU A 310 2.65 -17.67 15.98
C LEU A 310 1.83 -16.75 15.06
N LEU A 311 0.55 -16.54 15.33
CA LEU A 311 -0.30 -15.60 14.60
C LEU A 311 -0.30 -14.20 15.25
N ASP A 312 0.03 -14.11 16.54
CA ASP A 312 0.04 -12.86 17.30
C ASP A 312 1.47 -12.38 17.58
N ALA A 313 1.84 -11.27 16.94
CA ALA A 313 3.14 -10.65 17.09
C ALA A 313 3.52 -10.36 18.56
N ASN A 314 2.56 -10.09 19.46
CA ASN A 314 2.83 -9.85 20.87
C ASN A 314 3.14 -11.12 21.66
N GLN A 315 2.53 -12.25 21.27
CA GLN A 315 2.70 -13.53 21.95
C GLN A 315 4.00 -14.23 21.53
N VAL A 316 4.37 -14.13 20.25
CA VAL A 316 5.62 -14.73 19.75
C VAL A 316 6.86 -13.92 20.13
N TRP A 317 6.75 -12.59 20.25
CA TRP A 317 7.88 -11.68 20.48
C TRP A 317 8.84 -12.08 21.61
N PRO A 318 8.38 -12.51 22.81
CA PRO A 318 9.27 -12.89 23.91
C PRO A 318 10.17 -14.09 23.59
N SER A 319 9.75 -14.93 22.65
CA SER A 319 10.43 -16.17 22.26
C SER A 319 11.41 -15.96 21.11
N LEU A 320 11.42 -14.78 20.48
CA LEU A 320 12.32 -14.47 19.39
C LEU A 320 13.66 -13.92 19.93
N PRO A 321 14.81 -14.48 19.51
CA PRO A 321 16.13 -13.97 19.88
C PRO A 321 16.38 -12.61 19.25
N LEU A 322 17.11 -11.75 19.97
CA LEU A 322 17.50 -10.43 19.52
C LEU A 322 18.71 -10.54 18.58
N LEU A 323 18.59 -10.00 17.37
CA LEU A 323 19.67 -9.97 16.39
C LEU A 323 20.45 -8.65 16.42
N GLU A 324 19.73 -7.53 16.42
CA GLU A 324 20.32 -6.18 16.39
C GLU A 324 19.42 -5.25 17.22
N SER A 325 20.04 -4.31 17.95
CA SER A 325 19.36 -3.25 18.67
C SER A 325 20.19 -1.99 18.71
N ARG A 326 19.54 -0.83 18.68
CA ARG A 326 20.17 0.48 18.88
C ARG A 326 19.25 1.39 19.67
N SER A 327 19.85 2.27 20.47
CA SER A 327 19.17 3.27 21.29
C SER A 327 19.67 4.66 20.94
N GLU A 328 18.74 5.57 20.77
CA GLU A 328 18.99 6.93 20.29
C GLU A 328 18.14 7.93 21.05
N LYS A 329 18.63 9.16 21.20
CA LYS A 329 17.89 10.33 21.67
C LYS A 329 17.54 11.21 20.50
N ILE A 330 16.27 11.62 20.45
CA ILE A 330 15.78 12.66 19.54
C ILE A 330 15.67 13.94 20.37
N ILE A 331 16.52 14.91 20.05
CA ILE A 331 16.68 16.15 20.82
C ILE A 331 16.29 17.32 19.91
N PRO A 332 15.41 18.23 20.36
CA PRO A 332 15.12 19.44 19.60
C PRO A 332 16.37 20.28 19.38
N LEU A 333 16.55 20.74 18.14
CA LEU A 333 17.57 21.75 17.86
C LEU A 333 17.12 23.06 18.52
N LEU A 334 17.97 23.63 19.38
CA LEU A 334 17.72 24.96 19.91
C LEU A 334 17.76 25.94 18.74
N SER A 335 16.59 26.41 18.29
CA SER A 335 16.55 27.67 17.57
C SER A 335 16.87 28.75 18.60
N GLU A 336 17.91 29.55 18.32
CA GLU A 336 18.14 30.78 19.06
C GLU A 336 16.89 31.64 18.92
N VAL A 337 15.98 31.58 19.90
CA VAL A 337 14.92 32.57 20.02
C VAL A 337 15.64 33.82 20.49
N SER A 338 16.01 34.67 19.54
CA SER A 338 16.43 36.04 19.79
C SER A 338 15.32 36.71 20.58
N SER A 339 15.54 36.88 21.88
CA SER A 339 14.76 37.77 22.73
C SER A 339 14.94 39.19 22.21
N SER A 340 13.91 39.73 21.56
CA SER A 340 13.80 41.14 21.19
C SER A 340 12.48 41.70 21.69
#